data_AF-A0A653J5Y0-F1
#
_entry.id   AF-A0A653J5Y0-F1
#
_cell.length_a   1.000
_cell.length_b   1.000
_cell.length_c   1.000
_cell.angle_alpha   90.00
_cell.angle_beta   90.00
_cell.angle_gamma   90.00
#
_symmetry.space_group_name_H-M   'P 1'
#
loop_
_entity.id
_entity.type
_entity.pdbx_description
1 polymer ?
#
loop_
_entity_poly.entity_id
_entity_poly.type
_entity_poly.pdbx_seq_one_letter_code
_entity_poly.pdbx_strand_id
1 'polypeptide(L)'
;MANRFLSDLDPTTAWAKAAVDGKLFTCGELVRHAAECHLRDIRHGERRDRATPQRTSDNMQWIVNAVRSRTNCAGKILIEGASFSSSRNWVSNGQAAAFDRLYGPAGNIAFSPHSYYDADASGTDASCVAGAQNRLDPPLSWAAVGDREIFIGEQAGSGLDAVCQFVLPAAYAKLRDHPNCIGWTRWGGARRRGSTYAYRLDPSNYQTGEDTPQMKLLLRFLAQNP
;
A
#
# COMPACT_ATOMS: atom_id res chain seq x y z
N MET A 1 29.06 -22.32 -23.92
CA MET A 1 28.31 -21.60 -24.98
C MET A 1 27.31 -20.67 -24.29
N ALA A 2 27.27 -19.39 -24.65
CA ALA A 2 26.24 -18.49 -24.16
C ALA A 2 24.85 -18.98 -24.63
N ASN A 3 23.88 -19.04 -23.72
CA ASN A 3 22.56 -19.58 -24.01
C ASN A 3 21.81 -18.63 -24.95
N ARG A 4 21.68 -18.98 -26.24
CA ARG A 4 21.12 -18.11 -27.29
C ARG A 4 19.65 -17.69 -27.09
N PHE A 5 18.98 -18.19 -26.07
CA PHE A 5 17.57 -17.94 -25.78
C PHE A 5 17.33 -16.71 -24.86
N LEU A 6 18.38 -15.98 -24.49
CA LEU A 6 18.29 -14.78 -23.62
C LEU A 6 18.45 -13.45 -24.37
N SER A 7 18.34 -13.45 -25.71
CA SER A 7 18.49 -12.24 -26.53
C SER A 7 17.20 -11.44 -26.77
N ASP A 8 16.07 -11.86 -26.22
CA ASP A 8 14.81 -11.10 -26.31
C ASP A 8 14.80 -9.95 -25.29
N LEU A 9 14.10 -8.85 -25.62
CA LEU A 9 14.00 -7.61 -24.84
C LEU A 9 13.48 -7.79 -23.40
N ASP A 10 12.90 -8.94 -23.07
CA ASP A 10 12.52 -9.35 -21.72
C ASP A 10 12.99 -10.80 -21.42
N PRO A 11 14.17 -10.97 -20.80
CA PRO A 11 14.72 -12.28 -20.48
C PRO A 11 13.89 -13.03 -19.42
N THR A 12 12.96 -12.35 -18.72
CA THR A 12 12.10 -12.95 -17.69
C THR A 12 10.94 -13.75 -18.31
N THR A 13 10.55 -13.47 -19.55
CA THR A 13 9.43 -14.16 -20.24
C THR A 13 9.89 -15.11 -21.36
N ALA A 14 11.12 -14.94 -21.86
CA ALA A 14 11.67 -15.71 -22.99
C ALA A 14 11.69 -17.23 -22.73
N TRP A 15 12.02 -17.65 -21.50
CA TRP A 15 12.02 -19.06 -21.11
C TRP A 15 10.62 -19.69 -21.19
N ALA A 16 9.57 -18.96 -20.81
CA ALA A 16 8.20 -19.47 -20.80
C ALA A 16 7.67 -19.67 -22.21
N LYS A 17 7.99 -18.75 -23.14
CA LYS A 17 7.69 -18.93 -24.57
C LYS A 17 8.42 -20.15 -25.15
N ALA A 18 9.72 -20.30 -24.84
CA ALA A 18 10.49 -21.45 -25.28
C ALA A 18 9.99 -22.79 -24.70
N ALA A 19 9.49 -22.80 -23.46
CA ALA A 19 8.89 -23.96 -22.82
C ALA A 19 7.59 -24.40 -23.51
N VAL A 20 6.70 -23.45 -23.81
CA VAL A 20 5.42 -23.72 -24.50
C VAL A 20 5.64 -24.12 -25.96
N ASP A 21 6.60 -23.50 -26.64
CA ASP A 21 6.95 -23.81 -28.03
C ASP A 21 7.74 -25.13 -28.18
N GLY A 22 8.01 -25.85 -27.08
CA GLY A 22 8.79 -27.10 -27.09
C GLY A 22 10.26 -26.92 -27.48
N LYS A 23 10.79 -25.69 -27.40
CA LYS A 23 12.17 -25.34 -27.74
C LYS A 23 13.16 -25.66 -26.60
N LEU A 24 12.65 -25.96 -25.41
CA LEU A 24 13.44 -26.46 -24.28
C LEU A 24 13.44 -27.99 -24.29
N PHE A 25 14.64 -28.57 -24.38
CA PHE A 25 14.88 -30.01 -24.60
C PHE A 25 14.31 -30.91 -23.48
N THR A 26 13.98 -30.34 -22.31
CA THR A 26 13.36 -31.01 -21.17
C THR A 26 12.35 -30.10 -20.46
N CYS A 27 11.14 -29.99 -21.01
CA CYS A 27 9.99 -29.43 -20.29
C CYS A 27 8.95 -30.54 -20.08
N GLY A 28 8.91 -31.10 -18.86
CA GLY A 28 7.79 -31.96 -18.45
C GLY A 28 6.49 -31.16 -18.36
N GLU A 29 5.35 -31.86 -18.28
CA GLU A 29 4.02 -31.24 -18.31
C GLU A 29 3.81 -30.16 -17.22
N LEU A 30 4.44 -30.33 -16.06
CA LEU A 30 4.40 -29.36 -14.97
C LEU A 30 5.08 -28.03 -15.35
N VAL A 31 6.23 -28.09 -16.02
CA VAL A 31 6.99 -26.89 -16.44
C VAL A 31 6.27 -26.19 -17.59
N ARG A 32 5.68 -26.96 -18.51
CA ARG A 32 4.81 -26.43 -19.57
C ARG A 32 3.58 -25.74 -18.98
N HIS A 33 2.91 -26.35 -18.01
CA HIS A 33 1.74 -25.77 -17.34
C HIS A 33 2.08 -24.47 -16.58
N ALA A 34 3.21 -24.43 -15.88
CA ALA A 34 3.69 -23.22 -15.22
C ALA A 34 4.00 -22.09 -16.22
N ALA A 35 4.63 -22.43 -17.36
CA ALA A 35 4.88 -21.49 -18.44
C ALA A 35 3.58 -20.98 -19.10
N GLU A 36 2.59 -21.86 -19.31
CA GLU A 36 1.25 -21.49 -19.79
C GLU A 36 0.53 -20.54 -18.83
N CYS A 37 0.61 -20.81 -17.51
CA CYS A 37 0.06 -19.93 -16.48
C CYS A 37 0.74 -18.56 -16.49
N HIS A 38 2.07 -18.51 -16.53
CA HIS A 38 2.82 -17.26 -16.58
C HIS A 38 2.48 -16.43 -17.82
N LEU A 39 2.42 -17.04 -19.00
CA LEU A 39 2.02 -16.36 -20.24
C LEU A 39 0.54 -15.94 -20.23
N ARG A 40 -0.33 -16.70 -19.56
CA ARG A 40 -1.73 -16.32 -19.35
C ARG A 40 -1.84 -15.14 -18.41
N ASP A 41 -1.05 -15.09 -17.34
CA ASP A 41 -1.06 -13.99 -16.37
C ASP A 41 -0.49 -12.71 -16.96
N ILE A 42 0.51 -12.81 -17.85
CA ILE A 42 0.98 -11.68 -18.67
C ILE A 42 -0.10 -11.22 -19.64
N ARG A 43 -0.70 -12.12 -20.43
CA ARG A 43 -1.79 -11.74 -21.34
C ARG A 43 -3.00 -11.19 -20.59
N HIS A 44 -3.29 -11.71 -19.40
CA HIS A 44 -4.32 -11.15 -18.53
C HIS A 44 -3.87 -9.82 -17.97
N GLY A 45 -2.62 -9.60 -17.60
CA GLY A 45 -2.08 -8.29 -17.19
C GLY A 45 -2.00 -7.27 -18.33
N GLU A 46 -1.85 -7.71 -19.58
CA GLU A 46 -1.82 -6.86 -20.77
C GLU A 46 -3.25 -6.56 -21.28
N ARG A 47 -4.16 -7.53 -21.24
CA ARG A 47 -5.60 -7.32 -21.48
C ARG A 47 -6.27 -6.58 -20.32
N ARG A 48 -5.70 -6.70 -19.12
CA ARG A 48 -6.10 -5.92 -17.96
C ARG A 48 -5.16 -4.72 -17.87
N ASP A 49 -5.41 -3.72 -18.71
CA ASP A 49 -4.86 -2.36 -18.63
C ASP A 49 -4.41 -2.05 -17.18
N ARG A 50 -3.11 -1.69 -17.00
CA ARG A 50 -2.45 -1.49 -15.70
C ARG A 50 -3.46 -0.89 -14.74
N ALA A 51 -3.76 -1.54 -13.62
CA ALA A 51 -4.88 -1.20 -12.72
C ALA A 51 -5.12 0.32 -12.64
N THR A 52 -6.04 0.82 -13.48
CA THR A 52 -6.33 2.24 -13.52
C THR A 52 -7.13 2.58 -12.26
N PRO A 53 -7.15 3.85 -11.84
CA PRO A 53 -7.99 4.25 -10.72
C PRO A 53 -9.47 3.85 -10.93
N GLN A 54 -10.01 4.05 -12.14
CA GLN A 54 -11.41 3.70 -12.44
C GLN A 54 -11.65 2.19 -12.32
N ARG A 55 -10.78 1.38 -12.92
CA ARG A 55 -10.91 -0.08 -12.83
C ARG A 55 -10.81 -0.57 -11.39
N THR A 56 -9.90 0.01 -10.62
CA THR A 56 -9.74 -0.34 -9.20
C THR A 56 -11.02 0.02 -8.44
N SER A 57 -11.59 1.20 -8.67
CA SER A 57 -12.88 1.61 -8.09
C SER A 57 -14.01 0.63 -8.44
N ASP A 58 -14.15 0.23 -9.71
CA ASP A 58 -15.18 -0.71 -10.15
C ASP A 58 -15.03 -2.09 -9.45
N ASN A 59 -13.80 -2.58 -9.33
CA ASN A 59 -13.50 -3.82 -8.61
C ASN A 59 -13.83 -3.70 -7.11
N MET A 60 -13.46 -2.59 -6.48
CA MET A 60 -13.73 -2.35 -5.06
C MET A 60 -15.24 -2.25 -4.80
N GLN A 61 -16.00 -1.58 -5.66
CA GLN A 61 -17.46 -1.53 -5.57
C GLN A 61 -18.07 -2.93 -5.68
N TRP A 62 -17.59 -3.75 -6.62
CA TRP A 62 -18.05 -5.13 -6.75
C TRP A 62 -17.75 -5.94 -5.49
N ILE A 63 -16.54 -5.80 -4.90
CA ILE A 63 -16.15 -6.49 -3.66
C ILE A 63 -17.05 -6.06 -2.49
N VAL A 64 -17.28 -4.76 -2.33
CA VAL A 64 -18.19 -4.23 -1.30
C VAL A 64 -19.57 -4.84 -1.44
N ASN A 65 -20.14 -4.84 -2.66
CA ASN A 65 -21.45 -5.42 -2.92
C ASN A 65 -21.47 -6.93 -2.63
N ALA A 66 -20.42 -7.66 -3.02
CA ALA A 66 -20.31 -9.09 -2.77
C ALA A 66 -20.24 -9.41 -1.28
N VAL A 67 -19.42 -8.70 -0.50
CA VAL A 67 -19.34 -8.87 0.96
C VAL A 67 -20.68 -8.59 1.61
N ARG A 68 -21.34 -7.48 1.26
CA ARG A 68 -22.60 -7.07 1.90
C ARG A 68 -23.80 -7.93 1.50
N SER A 69 -23.82 -8.50 0.30
CA SER A 69 -24.94 -9.33 -0.17
C SER A 69 -24.80 -10.82 0.14
N ARG A 70 -23.58 -11.32 0.39
CA ARG A 70 -23.30 -12.75 0.54
C ARG A 70 -22.84 -13.15 1.94
N THR A 71 -22.65 -12.17 2.83
CA THR A 71 -22.17 -12.41 4.19
C THR A 71 -22.92 -11.54 5.19
N ASN A 72 -22.88 -11.92 6.46
CA ASN A 72 -23.37 -11.10 7.57
C ASN A 72 -22.29 -10.15 8.14
N CYS A 73 -21.23 -9.87 7.36
CA CYS A 73 -20.18 -8.97 7.81
C CYS A 73 -20.75 -7.56 8.00
N ALA A 74 -20.77 -7.09 9.25
CA ALA A 74 -21.16 -5.73 9.62
C ALA A 74 -19.94 -4.81 9.85
N GLY A 75 -18.72 -5.35 9.79
CA GLY A 75 -17.49 -4.57 9.96
C GLY A 75 -17.32 -3.50 8.87
N LYS A 76 -16.60 -2.44 9.20
CA LYS A 76 -16.18 -1.41 8.24
C LYS A 76 -15.22 -2.02 7.21
N ILE A 77 -15.40 -1.68 5.94
CA ILE A 77 -14.52 -2.14 4.86
C ILE A 77 -13.58 -0.99 4.50
N LEU A 78 -12.27 -1.23 4.59
CA LEU A 78 -11.25 -0.29 4.16
C LEU A 78 -10.99 -0.46 2.65
N ILE A 79 -11.11 0.63 1.90
CA ILE A 79 -11.02 0.64 0.44
C ILE A 79 -9.67 1.22 0.02
N GLU A 80 -8.84 0.39 -0.58
CA GLU A 80 -7.58 0.83 -1.18
C GLU A 80 -7.75 1.21 -2.64
N GLY A 81 -6.89 2.12 -3.11
CA GLY A 81 -6.86 2.52 -4.50
C GLY A 81 -5.73 1.85 -5.30
N ALA A 82 -5.63 2.21 -6.59
CA ALA A 82 -4.50 1.88 -7.44
C ALA A 82 -3.18 2.50 -6.95
N SER A 83 -2.07 2.22 -7.63
CA SER A 83 -0.77 2.87 -7.37
C SER A 83 -0.35 2.85 -5.89
N PHE A 84 -0.42 1.66 -5.26
CA PHE A 84 -0.08 1.46 -3.85
C PHE A 84 -0.93 2.31 -2.89
N SER A 85 -2.15 2.68 -3.29
CA SER A 85 -3.04 3.54 -2.51
C SER A 85 -2.38 4.86 -2.06
N SER A 86 -1.42 5.40 -2.82
CA SER A 86 -0.57 6.48 -2.31
C SER A 86 -1.36 7.78 -2.04
N SER A 87 -1.19 8.33 -0.85
CA SER A 87 -1.73 9.64 -0.44
C SER A 87 -1.15 10.79 -1.28
N ARG A 88 0.17 10.75 -1.53
CA ARG A 88 0.93 11.79 -2.24
C ARG A 88 0.28 12.24 -3.55
N ASN A 89 -0.26 11.29 -4.31
CA ASN A 89 -0.79 11.53 -5.64
C ASN A 89 -2.28 11.17 -5.77
N TRP A 90 -3.01 10.99 -4.65
CA TRP A 90 -4.41 10.53 -4.62
C TRP A 90 -5.34 11.30 -5.57
N VAL A 91 -5.17 12.62 -5.65
CA VAL A 91 -5.96 13.45 -6.57
C VAL A 91 -5.34 13.43 -7.97
N SER A 92 -4.04 13.70 -8.08
CA SER A 92 -3.37 13.92 -9.36
C SER A 92 -3.27 12.67 -10.24
N ASN A 93 -3.33 11.46 -9.67
CA ASN A 93 -3.33 10.21 -10.42
C ASN A 93 -4.75 9.72 -10.79
N GLY A 94 -5.80 10.47 -10.43
CA GLY A 94 -7.18 10.16 -10.78
C GLY A 94 -7.95 9.27 -9.79
N GLN A 95 -7.39 8.94 -8.62
CA GLN A 95 -8.10 8.12 -7.63
C GLN A 95 -9.31 8.86 -7.07
N ALA A 96 -9.14 10.10 -6.62
CA ALA A 96 -10.23 10.93 -6.11
C ALA A 96 -11.47 10.89 -7.04
N ALA A 97 -11.26 11.17 -8.35
CA ALA A 97 -12.34 11.16 -9.34
C ALA A 97 -12.94 9.76 -9.58
N ALA A 98 -12.11 8.72 -9.62
CA ALA A 98 -12.59 7.35 -9.81
C ALA A 98 -13.43 6.83 -8.63
N PHE A 99 -13.08 7.23 -7.41
CA PHE A 99 -13.71 6.78 -6.18
C PHE A 99 -14.87 7.67 -5.70
N ASP A 100 -15.13 8.81 -6.36
CA ASP A 100 -16.23 9.74 -6.01
C ASP A 100 -17.60 9.07 -5.95
N ARG A 101 -17.82 8.04 -6.79
CA ARG A 101 -19.09 7.30 -6.89
C ARG A 101 -19.09 5.98 -6.12
N LEU A 102 -17.96 5.58 -5.54
CA LEU A 102 -17.89 4.35 -4.77
C LEU A 102 -18.67 4.54 -3.47
N TYR A 103 -19.59 3.62 -3.18
CA TYR A 103 -20.43 3.68 -1.98
C TYR A 103 -20.50 2.32 -1.28
N GLY A 104 -20.55 2.38 0.05
CA GLY A 104 -20.92 1.26 0.90
C GLY A 104 -22.33 1.44 1.44
N PRO A 105 -23.17 0.41 1.49
CA PRO A 105 -24.44 0.47 2.21
C PRO A 105 -24.24 1.05 3.62
N ALA A 106 -25.10 1.99 4.00
CA ALA A 106 -25.05 2.73 5.27
C ALA A 106 -23.72 3.47 5.56
N GLY A 107 -22.95 3.83 4.52
CA GLY A 107 -21.68 4.57 4.71
C GLY A 107 -20.59 3.75 5.41
N ASN A 108 -20.71 2.42 5.47
CA ASN A 108 -19.80 1.58 6.26
C ASN A 108 -18.53 1.20 5.49
N ILE A 109 -17.87 2.20 4.91
CA ILE A 109 -16.59 2.12 4.21
C ILE A 109 -15.72 3.30 4.61
N ALA A 110 -14.40 3.14 4.55
CA ALA A 110 -13.45 4.24 4.62
C ALA A 110 -12.34 4.01 3.58
N PHE A 111 -11.78 5.09 3.03
CA PHE A 111 -10.69 4.98 2.07
C PHE A 111 -9.36 4.89 2.79
N SER A 112 -8.49 3.98 2.33
CA SER A 112 -7.26 3.60 3.01
C SER A 112 -6.00 3.96 2.22
N PRO A 113 -5.65 5.26 2.12
CA PRO A 113 -4.41 5.67 1.48
C PRO A 113 -3.18 5.43 2.37
N HIS A 114 -2.02 5.28 1.74
CA HIS A 114 -0.73 5.03 2.40
C HIS A 114 0.17 6.27 2.28
N SER A 115 1.01 6.53 3.28
CA SER A 115 1.89 7.71 3.33
C SER A 115 3.28 7.40 3.88
N TYR A 116 4.26 7.36 2.98
CA TYR A 116 5.68 7.33 3.34
C TYR A 116 6.31 8.69 3.03
N TYR A 117 7.39 9.01 3.74
CA TYR A 117 7.94 10.37 3.82
C TYR A 117 9.35 10.53 3.21
N ASP A 118 9.90 9.44 2.67
CA ASP A 118 11.14 9.40 1.87
C ASP A 118 10.96 10.06 0.50
N ALA A 119 12.05 10.24 -0.27
CA ALA A 119 12.06 11.08 -1.46
C ALA A 119 11.01 10.70 -2.52
N ASP A 120 10.83 9.40 -2.78
CA ASP A 120 9.87 8.88 -3.76
C ASP A 120 8.53 8.45 -3.14
N ALA A 121 8.40 8.47 -1.81
CA ALA A 121 7.24 7.99 -1.05
C ALA A 121 7.03 6.46 -1.14
N SER A 122 8.11 5.70 -1.39
CA SER A 122 8.06 4.24 -1.45
C SER A 122 8.15 3.56 -0.08
N GLY A 123 8.69 4.26 0.93
CA GLY A 123 9.00 3.65 2.21
C GLY A 123 10.23 2.72 2.16
N THR A 124 11.12 2.89 1.18
CA THR A 124 12.33 2.05 1.08
C THR A 124 13.56 2.70 1.71
N ASP A 125 13.54 4.02 1.91
CA ASP A 125 14.59 4.77 2.59
C ASP A 125 14.15 5.19 4.01
N ALA A 126 15.06 5.11 4.98
CA ALA A 126 14.77 5.44 6.38
C ALA A 126 14.53 6.94 6.64
N SER A 127 14.94 7.81 5.72
CA SER A 127 14.88 9.26 5.83
C SER A 127 13.50 9.84 5.56
N CYS A 128 13.28 11.07 6.02
CA CYS A 128 12.15 11.89 5.64
C CYS A 128 12.62 13.13 4.88
N VAL A 129 11.78 13.63 3.97
CA VAL A 129 11.98 14.93 3.33
C VAL A 129 11.19 16.00 4.10
N ALA A 130 11.80 17.17 4.30
CA ALA A 130 11.11 18.29 4.94
C ALA A 130 9.82 18.65 4.18
N GLY A 131 8.70 18.80 4.90
CA GLY A 131 7.40 19.10 4.29
C GLY A 131 6.64 17.87 3.78
N ALA A 132 7.21 16.65 3.86
CA ALA A 132 6.55 15.45 3.34
C ALA A 132 5.22 15.11 4.04
N GLN A 133 4.92 15.65 5.23
CA GLN A 133 3.61 15.53 5.88
C GLN A 133 2.47 16.13 5.05
N ASN A 134 2.76 17.00 4.09
CA ASN A 134 1.76 17.57 3.18
C ASN A 134 1.27 16.58 2.12
N ARG A 135 1.90 15.40 2.01
CA ARG A 135 1.42 14.29 1.17
C ARG A 135 0.07 13.73 1.63
N LEU A 136 -0.35 14.03 2.86
CA LEU A 136 -1.67 13.69 3.39
C LEU A 136 -2.77 14.65 2.92
N ASP A 137 -2.43 15.86 2.46
CA ASP A 137 -3.43 16.88 2.11
C ASP A 137 -4.36 16.49 0.96
N PRO A 138 -3.90 15.83 -0.13
CA PRO A 138 -4.78 15.44 -1.22
C PRO A 138 -5.95 14.54 -0.80
N PRO A 139 -5.73 13.38 -0.12
CA PRO A 139 -6.86 12.55 0.32
C PRO A 139 -7.70 13.20 1.41
N LEU A 140 -7.10 13.96 2.33
CA LEU A 140 -7.84 14.64 3.41
C LEU A 140 -8.78 15.73 2.86
N SER A 141 -8.30 16.55 1.93
CA SER A 141 -9.12 17.59 1.29
C SER A 141 -10.25 16.96 0.48
N TRP A 142 -9.97 15.89 -0.27
CA TRP A 142 -10.98 15.14 -1.01
C TRP A 142 -12.04 14.51 -0.09
N ALA A 143 -11.62 14.04 1.09
CA ALA A 143 -12.52 13.48 2.09
C ALA A 143 -13.46 14.51 2.68
N ALA A 144 -12.95 15.70 3.03
CA ALA A 144 -13.76 16.79 3.55
C ALA A 144 -14.85 17.26 2.57
N VAL A 145 -14.53 17.35 1.26
CA VAL A 145 -15.47 17.83 0.24
C VAL A 145 -16.65 16.87 0.00
N GLY A 146 -16.46 15.56 0.19
CA GLY A 146 -17.52 14.57 -0.05
C GLY A 146 -17.97 13.80 1.18
N ASP A 147 -17.66 14.30 2.38
CA ASP A 147 -17.96 13.66 3.67
C ASP A 147 -17.56 12.17 3.72
N ARG A 148 -16.34 11.88 3.28
CA ARG A 148 -15.82 10.50 3.16
C ARG A 148 -14.90 10.19 4.31
N GLU A 149 -15.05 9.04 4.95
CA GLU A 149 -14.09 8.61 5.96
C GLU A 149 -12.74 8.20 5.33
N ILE A 150 -11.64 8.60 5.98
CA ILE A 150 -10.26 8.21 5.64
C ILE A 150 -9.63 7.48 6.81
N PHE A 151 -8.89 6.41 6.50
CA PHE A 151 -8.05 5.71 7.44
C PHE A 151 -6.65 5.56 6.84
N ILE A 152 -5.58 6.10 7.43
CA ILE A 152 -4.24 5.91 6.84
C ILE A 152 -3.72 4.50 7.15
N GLY A 153 -3.87 3.58 6.18
CA GLY A 153 -3.56 2.15 6.35
C GLY A 153 -2.08 1.86 6.58
N GLU A 154 -1.20 2.64 5.96
CA GLU A 154 0.23 2.57 6.23
C GLU A 154 0.84 3.96 6.29
N GLN A 155 1.71 4.15 7.28
CA GLN A 155 2.67 5.24 7.27
C GLN A 155 3.88 4.91 8.12
N ALA A 156 5.06 5.37 7.70
CA ALA A 156 6.28 5.20 8.48
C ALA A 156 7.37 6.21 8.13
N GLY A 157 8.29 6.37 9.07
CA GLY A 157 9.57 7.02 8.94
C GLY A 157 10.47 6.53 10.07
N SER A 158 11.79 6.72 9.96
CA SER A 158 12.71 6.32 11.03
C SER A 158 12.54 7.20 12.26
N GLY A 159 12.56 6.59 13.45
CA GLY A 159 12.59 7.33 14.71
C GLY A 159 13.96 7.95 15.00
N LEU A 160 14.99 7.59 14.23
CA LEU A 160 16.36 8.06 14.39
C LEU A 160 16.70 9.25 13.47
N ASP A 161 15.98 9.40 12.36
CA ASP A 161 16.21 10.49 11.41
C ASP A 161 15.69 11.82 11.98
N ALA A 162 16.52 12.86 11.91
CA ALA A 162 16.19 14.16 12.50
C ALA A 162 15.00 14.82 11.78
N VAL A 163 14.87 14.66 10.46
CA VAL A 163 13.76 15.23 9.70
C VAL A 163 12.47 14.48 10.00
N CYS A 164 12.51 13.14 10.10
CA CYS A 164 11.37 12.34 10.50
C CYS A 164 10.84 12.69 11.90
N GLN A 165 11.72 13.08 12.82
CA GLN A 165 11.33 13.56 14.15
C GLN A 165 10.51 14.86 14.13
N PHE A 166 10.44 15.58 13.00
CA PHE A 166 9.51 16.70 12.80
C PHE A 166 8.32 16.33 11.91
N VAL A 167 8.57 15.60 10.82
CA VAL A 167 7.55 15.24 9.82
C VAL A 167 6.49 14.33 10.41
N LEU A 168 6.88 13.28 11.16
CA LEU A 168 5.93 12.32 11.72
C LEU A 168 5.00 12.95 12.76
N PRO A 169 5.48 13.73 13.74
CA PRO A 169 4.61 14.55 14.60
C PRO A 169 3.56 15.38 13.85
N ALA A 170 4.00 16.11 12.83
CA ALA A 170 3.12 17.00 12.08
C ALA A 170 2.07 16.21 11.27
N ALA A 171 2.47 15.06 10.72
CA ALA A 171 1.55 14.12 10.08
C ALA A 171 0.51 13.58 11.07
N TYR A 172 0.91 13.14 12.26
CA TYR A 172 -0.01 12.62 13.28
C TYR A 172 -0.99 13.69 13.77
N ALA A 173 -0.51 14.92 14.00
CA ALA A 173 -1.38 16.03 14.36
C ALA A 173 -2.41 16.32 13.26
N LYS A 174 -1.98 16.37 11.99
CA LYS A 174 -2.88 16.57 10.85
C LYS A 174 -3.97 15.50 10.77
N LEU A 175 -3.64 14.24 11.03
CA LEU A 175 -4.61 13.14 11.03
C LEU A 175 -5.56 13.19 12.24
N ARG A 176 -5.03 13.50 13.43
CA ARG A 176 -5.85 13.66 14.65
C ARG A 176 -6.87 14.78 14.50
N ASP A 177 -6.45 15.90 13.92
CA ASP A 177 -7.26 17.12 13.86
C ASP A 177 -8.24 17.14 12.67
N HIS A 178 -8.17 16.15 11.76
CA HIS A 178 -9.03 16.11 10.58
C HIS A 178 -10.35 15.35 10.86
N PRO A 179 -11.53 15.99 10.70
CA PRO A 179 -12.82 15.43 11.15
C PRO A 179 -13.19 14.12 10.44
N ASN A 180 -12.82 13.96 9.18
CA ASN A 180 -13.10 12.75 8.41
C ASN A 180 -12.02 11.65 8.55
N CYS A 181 -10.94 11.89 9.32
CA CYS A 181 -9.93 10.87 9.55
C CYS A 181 -10.34 10.01 10.75
N ILE A 182 -10.71 8.75 10.48
CA ILE A 182 -11.19 7.82 11.51
C ILE A 182 -10.08 7.01 12.18
N GLY A 183 -8.82 7.17 11.73
CA GLY A 183 -7.67 6.51 12.34
C GLY A 183 -6.53 6.28 11.37
N TRP A 184 -5.50 5.60 11.86
CA TRP A 184 -4.34 5.21 11.08
C TRP A 184 -3.55 4.09 11.75
N THR A 185 -2.72 3.42 10.96
CA THR A 185 -1.75 2.43 11.44
C THR A 185 -0.34 2.77 11.00
N ARG A 186 0.61 2.65 11.93
CA ARG A 186 2.03 2.80 11.62
C ARG A 186 2.60 1.48 11.15
N TRP A 187 3.36 1.54 10.06
CA TRP A 187 4.15 0.43 9.57
C TRP A 187 5.53 0.45 10.26
N GLY A 188 6.01 -0.63 10.88
CA GLY A 188 5.29 -1.86 11.17
C GLY A 188 5.87 -2.60 12.38
N GLY A 189 5.04 -3.42 13.02
CA GLY A 189 5.44 -4.42 14.00
C GLY A 189 5.37 -5.82 13.39
N ALA A 190 6.40 -6.65 13.60
CA ALA A 190 6.39 -8.07 13.26
C ALA A 190 7.71 -8.72 13.70
N ARG A 191 7.62 -9.73 14.58
CA ARG A 191 8.77 -10.40 15.23
C ARG A 191 9.90 -10.87 14.30
N ARG A 192 9.61 -11.09 13.02
CA ARG A 192 10.60 -11.50 12.01
C ARG A 192 11.35 -10.33 11.34
N ARG A 193 11.09 -9.07 11.70
CA ARG A 193 11.85 -7.92 11.21
C ARG A 193 13.23 -7.90 11.87
N GLY A 194 14.29 -7.77 11.06
CA GLY A 194 15.66 -7.64 11.55
C GLY A 194 15.81 -6.45 12.50
N SER A 195 16.82 -6.49 13.36
CA SER A 195 17.15 -5.38 14.27
C SER A 195 17.49 -4.06 13.56
N THR A 196 17.88 -4.14 12.28
CA THR A 196 18.23 -2.99 11.44
C THR A 196 17.07 -2.44 10.62
N TYR A 197 15.85 -3.01 10.74
CA TYR A 197 14.72 -2.52 9.97
C TYR A 197 14.28 -1.13 10.45
N ALA A 198 14.34 -0.15 9.55
CA ALA A 198 14.19 1.27 9.87
C ALA A 198 12.85 1.66 10.51
N TYR A 199 11.80 0.85 10.33
CA TYR A 199 10.45 1.13 10.82
C TYR A 199 9.97 0.16 11.91
N ARG A 200 10.88 -0.60 12.51
CA ARG A 200 10.55 -1.61 13.52
C ARG A 200 9.90 -0.98 14.75
N LEU A 201 8.65 -1.36 15.01
CA LEU A 201 7.92 -1.02 16.23
C LEU A 201 8.07 -2.05 17.35
N ASP A 202 8.46 -3.27 17.01
CA ASP A 202 8.71 -4.30 18.01
C ASP A 202 9.80 -3.89 19.00
N PRO A 203 9.72 -4.32 20.28
CA PRO A 203 10.75 -4.05 21.27
C PRO A 203 12.16 -4.35 20.75
N SER A 204 13.15 -3.49 21.05
CA SER A 204 14.56 -3.76 20.76
C SER A 204 15.02 -5.03 21.47
N ASN A 205 14.48 -5.27 22.66
CA ASN A 205 14.65 -6.48 23.44
C ASN A 205 13.30 -7.01 23.93
N TYR A 206 12.94 -8.22 23.50
CA TYR A 206 11.67 -8.88 23.85
C TYR A 206 11.59 -9.41 25.28
N GLN A 207 12.74 -9.64 25.93
CA GLN A 207 12.77 -10.11 27.33
C GLN A 207 12.54 -8.95 28.29
N THR A 208 13.07 -7.77 27.97
CA THR A 208 12.95 -6.57 28.81
C THR A 208 11.80 -5.65 28.38
N GLY A 209 11.25 -5.83 27.18
CA GLY A 209 10.21 -4.96 26.63
C GLY A 209 10.73 -3.57 26.26
N GLU A 210 12.03 -3.43 25.98
CA GLU A 210 12.61 -2.13 25.68
C GLU A 210 12.10 -1.57 24.34
N ASP A 211 11.59 -0.34 24.36
CA ASP A 211 11.08 0.33 23.17
C ASP A 211 12.18 0.76 22.18
N THR A 212 11.92 0.58 20.89
CA THR A 212 12.72 1.18 19.81
C THR A 212 12.58 2.70 19.76
N PRO A 213 13.51 3.43 19.13
CA PRO A 213 13.34 4.86 18.86
C PRO A 213 12.02 5.20 18.14
N GLN A 214 11.57 4.32 17.24
CA GLN A 214 10.31 4.43 16.50
C GLN A 214 9.10 4.35 17.45
N MET A 215 9.11 3.38 18.38
CA MET A 215 8.06 3.25 19.38
C MET A 215 8.07 4.42 20.38
N LYS A 216 9.25 4.83 20.86
CA LYS A 216 9.41 6.01 21.72
C LYS A 216 8.87 7.28 21.07
N LEU A 217 9.09 7.48 19.77
CA LEU A 217 8.52 8.60 19.02
C LEU A 217 6.99 8.49 18.94
N LEU A 218 6.45 7.30 18.64
CA LEU A 218 5.02 7.04 18.52
C LEU A 218 4.28 7.29 19.86
N LEU A 219 4.82 6.80 20.97
CA LEU A 219 4.21 6.92 22.30
C LEU A 219 4.01 8.38 22.75
N ARG A 220 4.87 9.31 22.31
CA ARG A 220 4.69 10.74 22.57
C ARG A 220 3.35 11.28 22.07
N PHE A 221 2.77 10.67 21.04
CA PHE A 221 1.50 11.07 20.44
C PHE A 221 0.32 10.23 20.92
N LEU A 222 0.51 8.93 21.14
CA LEU A 222 -0.56 8.06 21.62
C LEU A 222 -0.97 8.38 23.06
N ALA A 223 -0.01 8.72 23.93
CA ALA A 223 -0.28 9.07 25.33
C ALA A 223 -1.04 10.40 25.51
N GLN A 224 -1.28 11.14 24.43
CA GLN A 224 -2.03 12.41 24.43
C GLN A 224 -3.51 12.24 24.09
N ASN A 225 -3.96 11.02 23.75
CA ASN A 225 -5.38 10.71 23.55
C ASN A 225 -5.94 10.08 24.83
N PRO A 226 -6.69 10.82 25.68
CA PRO A 226 -7.38 10.28 26.84
C PRO A 226 -8.51 9.31 26.47
#